data_AF-A0A221V499-F1
#
_entry.id   AF-A0A221V499-F1
#
_cell.length_a   1.000
_cell.length_b   1.000
_cell.length_c   1.000
_cell.angle_alpha   90.00
_cell.angle_beta   90.00
_cell.angle_gamma   90.00
#
_symmetry.space_group_name_H-M   'P 1'
#
loop_
_entity.id
_entity.type
_entity.pdbx_description
1 polymer ?
#
loop_
_entity_poly.entity_id
_entity_poly.type
_entity_poly.pdbx_seq_one_letter_code
_entity_poly.pdbx_strand_id
1 'polypeptide(L)' 'MRVKQLRKEKGLSYRTMAQLCDVDYSDISKIEKGQINITLGTVLELSKALGVEVRELFGFPTREN' A
#
# COMPACT_ATOMS: atom_id res chain seq x y z
N MET A 1 -5.07 -1.35 -7.19
CA MET A 1 -4.45 -0.36 -6.28
C MET A 1 -3.04 -0.04 -6.74
N ARG A 2 -2.50 1.13 -6.39
CA ARG A 2 -1.16 1.62 -6.74
C ARG A 2 -0.05 1.20 -5.76
N VAL A 3 -0.36 0.40 -4.73
CA VAL A 3 0.59 -0.05 -3.69
C VAL A 3 1.90 -0.58 -4.27
N LYS A 4 1.84 -1.45 -5.29
CA LYS A 4 3.02 -2.01 -5.96
C LYS A 4 3.92 -0.97 -6.60
N GLN A 5 3.31 0.01 -7.27
CA GLN A 5 4.03 1.10 -7.91
C GLN A 5 4.75 1.93 -6.84
N LEU A 6 4.02 2.39 -5.83
CA LEU A 6 4.53 3.24 -4.75
C LEU A 6 5.65 2.54 -3.94
N ARG A 7 5.48 1.25 -3.64
CA ARG A 7 6.50 0.46 -2.95
C ARG A 7 7.81 0.40 -3.77
N LYS A 8 7.70 0.17 -5.07
CA LYS A 8 8.85 0.11 -5.98
C LYS A 8 9.53 1.46 -6.16
N GLU A 9 8.76 2.54 -6.28
CA GLU A 9 9.29 3.92 -6.36
C GLU A 9 10.13 4.28 -5.12
N LYS A 10 9.77 3.73 -3.96
CA LYS A 10 10.51 3.89 -2.70
C LYS A 10 11.61 2.86 -2.49
N GLY A 11 11.89 1.98 -3.47
CA GLY A 11 12.92 0.96 -3.37
C GLY A 11 12.68 -0.10 -2.29
N LEU A 12 11.44 -0.23 -1.80
CA LEU A 12 11.13 -1.12 -0.69
C LEU A 12 10.94 -2.56 -1.17
N SER A 13 11.61 -3.51 -0.53
CA SER A 13 11.24 -4.93 -0.65
C SER A 13 9.94 -5.21 0.12
N TYR A 14 9.29 -6.37 -0.09
CA TYR A 14 8.13 -6.75 0.73
C TYR A 14 8.50 -6.85 2.21
N ARG A 15 9.68 -7.38 2.52
CA ARG A 15 10.17 -7.53 3.91
C ARG A 15 10.44 -6.17 4.54
N THR A 16 11.08 -5.27 3.80
CA THR A 16 11.33 -3.90 4.26
C THR A 16 10.01 -3.16 4.49
N MET A 17 9.02 -3.33 3.60
CA MET A 17 7.72 -2.72 3.79
C MET A 17 6.98 -3.28 5.02
N ALA A 18 7.04 -4.59 5.25
CA ALA A 18 6.47 -5.24 6.43
C ALA A 18 7.14 -4.80 7.75
N GLN A 19 8.36 -4.23 7.71
CA GLN A 19 8.99 -3.63 8.88
C GLN A 19 8.46 -2.21 9.17
N LEU A 20 7.75 -1.61 8.21
CA LEU A 20 7.23 -0.24 8.30
C LEU A 20 5.73 -0.18 8.62
N CYS A 21 5.04 -1.32 8.57
CA CYS A 21 3.62 -1.44 8.92
C CYS A 21 3.31 -2.79 9.58
N ASP A 22 2.18 -2.86 10.28
CA ASP A 22 1.68 -4.11 10.87
C ASP A 22 0.98 -5.01 9.83
N VAL A 23 1.70 -5.39 8.76
CA VAL A 23 1.22 -6.25 7.68
C VAL A 23 2.32 -7.22 7.26
N ASP A 24 2.04 -8.53 7.27
CA ASP A 24 3.01 -9.54 6.86
C ASP A 24 3.42 -9.39 5.39
N TYR A 25 4.70 -9.69 5.08
CA TYR A 25 5.23 -9.58 3.73
C TYR A 25 4.47 -10.44 2.70
N SER A 26 3.95 -11.59 3.11
CA SER A 26 3.16 -12.48 2.24
C SER A 26 1.81 -11.86 1.90
N ASP A 27 1.20 -11.15 2.85
CA ASP A 27 -0.04 -10.42 2.63
C ASP A 27 0.19 -9.17 1.78
N ILE A 28 1.27 -8.42 1.99
CA ILE A 28 1.65 -7.32 1.07
C ILE A 28 1.73 -7.82 -0.39
N SER A 29 2.31 -9.00 -0.62
CA SER A 29 2.35 -9.58 -1.96
C SER A 29 0.97 -9.94 -2.52
N LYS A 30 0.07 -10.51 -1.70
CA LYS A 30 -1.31 -10.84 -2.10
C LYS A 30 -2.13 -9.57 -2.37
N ILE A 31 -1.94 -8.52 -1.56
CA ILE A 31 -2.59 -7.21 -1.71
C ILE A 31 -2.23 -6.59 -3.05
N GLU A 32 -0.94 -6.57 -3.40
CA GLU A 32 -0.48 -6.03 -4.69
C GLU A 32 -1.03 -6.78 -5.90
N LYS A 33 -1.40 -8.05 -5.72
CA LYS A 33 -2.00 -8.91 -6.75
C LYS A 33 -3.53 -8.91 -6.71
N GLY A 34 -4.17 -8.22 -5.75
CA GLY A 34 -5.62 -8.22 -5.58
C GLY A 34 -6.20 -9.57 -5.16
N GLN A 35 -5.42 -10.40 -4.46
CA GLN A 35 -5.81 -11.77 -4.10
C GLN A 35 -6.55 -11.90 -2.76
N ILE A 36 -6.55 -10.84 -1.95
CA ILE A 36 -7.24 -10.81 -0.67
C ILE A 36 -8.01 -9.52 -0.50
N ASN A 37 -9.11 -9.59 0.24
CA ASN A 37 -9.80 -8.41 0.75
C ASN A 37 -9.03 -7.89 1.98
N ILE A 38 -8.92 -6.57 2.08
CA ILE A 38 -8.23 -5.91 3.20
C ILE A 38 -9.17 -5.00 3.96
N THR A 39 -8.85 -4.80 5.23
CA THR A 39 -9.59 -3.87 6.09
C THR A 39 -9.14 -2.43 5.83
N LEU A 40 -9.95 -1.46 6.27
CA LEU A 40 -9.53 -0.05 6.28
C LEU A 40 -8.28 0.17 7.13
N GLY A 41 -8.11 -0.59 8.22
CA GLY A 41 -6.89 -0.55 9.05
C GLY A 41 -5.64 -0.92 8.25
N THR A 42 -5.70 -1.99 7.46
CA THR A 42 -4.61 -2.37 6.56
C THR A 42 -4.31 -1.27 5.53
N VAL A 43 -5.33 -0.62 4.97
CA VAL A 43 -5.15 0.50 4.05
C VAL A 43 -4.40 1.67 4.71
N LEU A 44 -4.75 2.01 5.96
CA LEU A 44 -4.07 3.04 6.73
C LEU A 44 -2.61 2.66 7.00
N GLU A 45 -2.35 1.43 7.40
CA GLU A 45 -1.00 0.92 7.64
C GLU A 45 -0.13 0.96 6.37
N LEU A 46 -0.67 0.58 5.21
CA LEU A 46 0.04 0.71 3.94
C LEU A 46 0.33 2.18 3.59
N SER A 47 -0.62 3.08 3.84
CA SER A 47 -0.42 4.53 3.59
C SER A 47 0.69 5.12 4.45
N LYS A 48 0.77 4.72 5.74
CA LYS A 48 1.83 5.12 6.67
C LYS A 48 3.19 4.59 6.24
N ALA A 49 3.29 3.29 5.95
CA ALA A 49 4.55 2.68 5.50
C ALA A 49 5.06 3.29 4.19
N LEU A 50 4.16 3.65 3.29
CA LEU A 50 4.50 4.33 2.05
C LEU A 50 4.68 5.84 2.24
N GLY A 51 4.28 6.45 3.35
CA GLY A 51 4.33 7.91 3.54
C GLY A 51 3.58 8.66 2.44
N VAL A 52 2.35 8.23 2.15
CA VAL A 52 1.44 8.82 1.15
C VAL A 52 0.03 8.94 1.74
N GLU A 53 -0.82 9.76 1.14
CA GLU A 53 -2.24 9.76 1.49
C GLU A 53 -2.95 8.49 1.03
N VAL A 54 -3.98 8.06 1.78
CA VAL A 54 -4.79 6.88 1.44
C VAL A 54 -5.36 6.95 0.02
N ARG A 55 -5.74 8.14 -0.47
CA ARG A 55 -6.29 8.32 -1.83
C ARG A 55 -5.29 7.91 -2.92
N GLU A 56 -3.99 8.11 -2.67
CA GLU A 56 -2.94 7.84 -3.63
C GLU A 56 -2.79 6.33 -3.88
N LEU A 57 -3.17 5.50 -2.89
CA LEU A 57 -3.21 4.04 -3.02
C LEU A 57 -4.20 3.54 -4.06
N PHE A 58 -5.19 4.36 -4.45
CA PHE A 58 -6.25 3.97 -5.37
C PHE A 58 -6.17 4.68 -6.72
N GLY A 59 -5.36 5.73 -6.84
CA GLY A 59 -5.16 6.43 -8.12
C GLY A 59 -6.38 7.17 -8.63
N PHE A 60 -7.25 7.63 -7.72
CA PHE A 60 -8.40 8.44 -8.11
C PHE A 60 -7.93 9.78 -8.71
N PRO A 61 -8.49 10.22 -9.84
CA PRO A 61 -8.23 11.56 -10.34
C PRO A 61 -8.71 12.58 -9.30
N THR A 62 -7.85 13.54 -8.96
CA THR A 62 -8.27 14.70 -8.17
C THR A 62 -9.36 15.41 -8.96
N ARG A 63 -10.58 15.45 -8.40
CA ARG A 63 -11.57 16.41 -8.85
C ARG A 63 -11.16 17.75 -8.26
N GLU A 64 -10.44 18.54 -9.05
CA GLU A 64 -10.35 19.98 -8.79
C GLU A 64 -11.75 20.54 -9.07
N ASN A 65 -12.33 21.21 -8.06
CA ASN A 65 -13.57 21.96 -8.21
C ASN A 65 -13.30 23.29 -8.91
#